data_AF-A0A933SCB1-F1
#
_entry.id   AF-A0A933SCB1-F1
#
_cell.length_a   1.000
_cell.length_b   1.000
_cell.length_c   1.000
_cell.angle_alpha   90.00
_cell.angle_beta   90.00
_cell.angle_gamma   90.00
#
_symmetry.space_group_name_H-M   'P 1'
#
loop_
_entity.id
_entity.type
_entity.pdbx_description
1 polymer ?
#
loop_
_entity_poly.entity_id
_entity_poly.type
_entity_poly.pdbx_seq_one_letter_code
_entity_poly.pdbx_strand_id
1 'polypeptide(L)'
;MFTGIIETLGRVQRIEERPEGRRFWMTAPDAPDFVKSLGIGDSVAHCGCCLTVVEVAGGSYAVEAVPETLRLTTLGEWREGDPVNLERSLALGERLGGHLVQGHVDAAGEVTAVLDEGEGRRVAFRVPEGLRRFVAHKGSLAVDGASLTVAALTTDGCEIAYIPHTLAVTTAGRYTPGRRVNLEVDLLARYMARLLEETGMPGKHS
;
A
#
# COMPACT_ATOMS: atom_id res chain seq x y z
N MET A 1 2.58 -2.28 12.16
CA MET A 1 1.12 -2.09 11.98
C MET A 1 0.88 -0.62 11.65
N PHE A 2 -0.07 -0.38 10.78
CA PHE A 2 -0.40 0.90 10.17
C PHE A 2 -1.93 1.04 10.10
N THR A 3 -2.39 2.20 9.66
CA THR A 3 -3.82 2.52 9.52
C THR A 3 -4.25 2.66 8.06
N GLY A 4 -3.28 2.78 7.16
CA GLY A 4 -3.49 3.12 5.76
C GLY A 4 -3.84 4.58 5.53
N ILE A 5 -3.56 5.47 6.48
CA ILE A 5 -3.68 6.91 6.30
C ILE A 5 -2.31 7.45 5.94
N ILE A 6 -2.14 7.77 4.66
CA ILE A 6 -0.85 8.26 4.14
C ILE A 6 -0.52 9.61 4.77
N GLU A 7 0.65 9.71 5.38
CA GLU A 7 1.08 10.92 6.08
C GLU A 7 1.77 11.92 5.15
N THR A 8 2.55 11.42 4.19
CA THR A 8 3.28 12.25 3.23
C THR A 8 3.67 11.49 1.97
N LEU A 9 4.02 12.24 0.93
CA LEU A 9 4.67 11.71 -0.25
C LEU A 9 6.18 11.77 -0.07
N GLY A 10 6.78 10.59 0.07
CA GLY A 10 8.20 10.40 -0.04
C GLY A 10 8.69 10.42 -1.48
N ARG A 11 10.01 10.37 -1.62
CA ARG A 11 10.71 10.23 -2.89
C ARG A 11 11.87 9.26 -2.75
N VAL A 12 12.00 8.36 -3.73
CA VAL A 12 13.20 7.53 -3.87
C VAL A 12 14.36 8.44 -4.26
N GLN A 13 15.30 8.66 -3.35
CA GLN A 13 16.46 9.52 -3.59
C GLN A 13 17.55 8.76 -4.34
N ARG A 14 17.82 7.51 -3.93
CA ARG A 14 18.87 6.68 -4.51
C ARG A 14 18.56 5.20 -4.33
N ILE A 15 18.94 4.38 -5.31
CA ILE A 15 18.83 2.91 -5.23
C ILE A 15 20.22 2.30 -5.31
N GLU A 16 20.54 1.43 -4.37
CA GLU A 16 21.79 0.65 -4.38
C GLU A 16 21.46 -0.84 -4.54
N GLU A 17 21.99 -1.45 -5.59
CA GLU A 17 21.91 -2.90 -5.77
C GLU A 17 22.78 -3.61 -4.73
N ARG A 18 22.25 -4.68 -4.13
CA ARG A 18 22.94 -5.50 -3.13
C ARG A 18 22.85 -6.98 -3.53
N PRO A 19 23.80 -7.84 -3.11
CA PRO A 19 23.75 -9.27 -3.43
C PRO A 19 22.44 -9.96 -2.99
N GLU A 20 21.85 -9.49 -1.88
CA GLU A 20 20.64 -10.07 -1.28
C GLU A 20 19.43 -9.13 -1.39
N GLY A 21 19.39 -8.25 -2.39
CA GLY A 21 18.24 -7.38 -2.64
C GLY A 21 18.63 -5.96 -3.03
N ARG A 22 17.89 -4.97 -2.53
CA ARG A 22 18.14 -3.56 -2.82
C ARG A 22 18.05 -2.72 -1.58
N ARG A 23 18.88 -1.69 -1.52
CA ARG A 23 18.81 -0.64 -0.53
C ARG A 23 18.26 0.63 -1.17
N PHE A 24 17.20 1.19 -0.58
CA PHE A 24 16.55 2.40 -1.03
C PHE A 24 16.84 3.52 -0.05
N TRP A 25 17.35 4.63 -0.56
CA TRP A 25 17.41 5.89 0.17
C TRP A 25 16.16 6.69 -0.12
N MET A 26 15.49 7.11 0.94
CA MET A 26 14.20 7.76 0.93
C MET A 26 14.30 9.15 1.55
N THR A 27 13.50 10.07 1.00
CA THR A 27 13.32 11.43 1.52
C THR A 27 11.83 11.75 1.60
N ALA A 28 11.45 12.71 2.42
CA ALA A 28 10.09 13.29 2.44
C ALA A 28 10.20 14.81 2.25
N PRO A 29 10.32 15.29 0.99
CA PRO A 29 10.63 16.69 0.70
C PRO A 29 9.63 17.68 1.30
N ASP A 30 8.34 17.31 1.30
CA ASP A 30 7.25 18.16 1.78
C ASP A 30 6.95 17.96 3.28
N ALA A 31 7.65 17.04 3.95
CA ALA A 31 7.48 16.74 5.38
C ALA A 31 8.83 16.38 6.03
N PRO A 32 9.79 17.32 6.14
CA PRO A 32 11.12 17.02 6.69
C PRO A 32 11.07 16.48 8.12
N ASP A 33 10.07 16.87 8.91
CA ASP A 33 9.90 16.38 10.28
C ASP A 33 9.48 14.90 10.33
N PHE A 34 8.92 14.35 9.26
CA PHE A 34 8.70 12.92 9.11
C PHE A 34 10.03 12.17 9.27
N VAL A 35 11.04 12.53 8.46
CA VAL A 35 12.36 11.88 8.49
C VAL A 35 13.09 12.15 9.80
N LYS A 36 13.02 13.37 10.35
CA LYS A 36 13.65 13.71 11.64
C LYS A 36 13.14 12.88 12.81
N SER A 37 11.90 12.39 12.72
CA SER A 37 11.29 11.56 13.77
C SER A 37 11.72 10.10 13.73
N LEU A 38 12.38 9.65 12.65
CA LEU A 38 12.72 8.24 12.47
C LEU A 38 14.03 7.88 13.18
N GLY A 39 14.01 6.73 13.86
CA GLY A 39 15.18 6.03 14.37
C GLY A 39 15.50 4.77 13.57
N ILE A 40 16.74 4.29 13.71
CA ILE A 40 17.12 2.97 13.21
C ILE A 40 16.29 1.90 13.93
N GLY A 41 15.72 0.97 13.18
CA GLY A 41 14.82 -0.07 13.68
C GLY A 41 13.33 0.27 13.55
N ASP A 42 12.98 1.51 13.25
CA ASP A 42 11.59 1.89 13.03
C ASP A 42 11.02 1.23 11.77
N SER A 43 9.73 0.91 11.84
CA SER A 43 8.99 0.35 10.70
C SER A 43 8.16 1.43 10.02
N VAL A 44 8.38 1.60 8.71
CA VAL A 44 7.68 2.59 7.87
C VAL A 44 7.09 1.85 6.67
N ALA A 45 5.83 2.15 6.35
CA ALA A 45 5.17 1.64 5.15
C ALA A 45 5.55 2.50 3.95
N HIS A 46 5.97 1.85 2.86
CA HIS A 46 6.37 2.47 1.60
C HIS A 46 5.47 1.93 0.49
N CYS A 47 4.50 2.74 0.06
CA CYS A 47 3.37 2.27 -0.76
C CYS A 47 2.77 0.97 -0.20
N GLY A 48 2.56 0.91 1.12
CA GLY A 48 2.00 -0.26 1.79
C GLY A 48 2.99 -1.39 2.07
N CYS A 49 4.25 -1.32 1.64
CA CYS A 49 5.26 -2.30 2.03
C CYS A 49 5.97 -1.84 3.32
N CYS A 50 5.80 -2.59 4.40
CA CYS A 50 6.52 -2.36 5.66
C CYS A 50 8.01 -2.66 5.45
N LEU A 51 8.86 -1.67 5.71
CA LEU A 51 10.31 -1.84 5.72
C LEU A 51 10.92 -1.19 6.95
N THR A 52 12.04 -1.75 7.39
CA THR A 52 12.77 -1.28 8.57
C THR A 52 13.82 -0.25 8.17
N VAL A 53 13.88 0.86 8.91
CA VAL A 53 14.92 1.88 8.78
C VAL A 53 16.25 1.30 9.24
N VAL A 54 17.25 1.25 8.34
CA VAL A 54 18.60 0.74 8.63
C VAL A 54 19.64 1.85 8.81
N GLU A 55 19.37 3.05 8.29
CA GLU A 55 20.25 4.21 8.42
C GLU A 55 19.45 5.51 8.33
N VAL A 56 19.88 6.54 9.05
CA VAL A 56 19.34 7.91 8.94
C VAL A 56 20.51 8.87 8.79
N ALA A 57 20.53 9.65 7.71
CA ALA A 57 21.62 10.58 7.42
C ALA A 57 21.15 11.76 6.57
N GLY A 58 21.55 12.98 6.94
CA GLY A 58 21.40 14.17 6.08
C GLY A 58 19.97 14.50 5.65
N GLY A 59 18.96 14.22 6.48
CA GLY A 59 17.54 14.42 6.13
C GLY A 59 16.96 13.35 5.20
N SER A 60 17.67 12.24 5.03
CA SER A 60 17.24 11.03 4.34
C SER A 60 17.35 9.82 5.27
N TYR A 61 16.71 8.72 4.90
CA TYR A 61 16.84 7.45 5.59
C TYR A 61 16.94 6.31 4.58
N ALA A 62 17.49 5.18 5.00
CA ALA A 62 17.61 4.00 4.15
C ALA A 62 16.79 2.84 4.69
N VAL A 63 16.26 2.05 3.76
CA VAL A 63 15.59 0.78 4.01
C VAL A 63 16.10 -0.26 3.03
N GLU A 64 15.99 -1.54 3.40
CA GLU A 64 16.43 -2.65 2.57
C GLU A 64 15.26 -3.59 2.28
N ALA A 65 15.17 -4.05 1.03
CA ALA A 65 14.17 -5.00 0.60
C ALA A 65 14.84 -6.26 0.06
N VAL A 66 14.43 -7.40 0.61
CA VAL A 66 14.89 -8.73 0.20
C VAL A 66 14.26 -9.11 -1.16
N PRO A 67 14.78 -10.13 -1.86
CA PRO A 67 14.34 -10.47 -3.21
C PRO A 67 12.85 -10.84 -3.28
N GLU A 68 12.32 -11.51 -2.25
CA GLU A 68 10.91 -11.87 -2.19
C GLU A 68 10.00 -10.63 -2.14
N THR A 69 10.35 -9.62 -1.32
CA THR A 69 9.64 -8.34 -1.27
C THR A 69 9.69 -7.63 -2.62
N LEU A 70 10.86 -7.59 -3.27
CA LEU A 70 11.00 -6.98 -4.60
C LEU A 70 10.15 -7.68 -5.66
N ARG A 71 9.97 -9.00 -5.55
CA ARG A 71 9.17 -9.82 -6.47
C ARG A 71 7.67 -9.63 -6.27
N LEU A 72 7.21 -9.57 -5.02
CA LEU A 72 5.77 -9.49 -4.68
C LEU A 72 5.19 -8.08 -4.78
N THR A 73 6.04 -7.05 -4.70
CA THR A 73 5.63 -5.64 -4.66
C THR A 73 6.08 -4.86 -5.88
N THR A 74 5.67 -3.59 -5.98
CA THR A 74 6.15 -2.65 -6.99
C THR A 74 7.57 -2.14 -6.74
N LEU A 75 8.19 -2.44 -5.59
CA LEU A 75 9.51 -1.90 -5.23
C LEU A 75 10.61 -2.29 -6.23
N GLY A 76 10.48 -3.45 -6.87
CA GLY A 76 11.40 -3.90 -7.92
C GLY A 76 11.40 -3.02 -9.18
N GLU A 77 10.36 -2.22 -9.39
CA GLU A 77 10.17 -1.38 -10.57
C GLU A 77 10.51 0.10 -10.32
N TRP A 78 10.76 0.47 -9.05
CA TRP A 78 11.03 1.83 -8.67
C TRP A 78 12.33 2.36 -9.28
N ARG A 79 12.31 3.67 -9.55
CA ARG A 79 13.43 4.45 -10.06
C ARG A 79 13.69 5.62 -9.13
N GLU A 80 14.91 6.14 -9.19
CA GLU A 80 15.24 7.40 -8.52
C GLU A 80 14.29 8.50 -8.99
N GLY A 81 13.77 9.28 -8.04
CA GLY A 81 12.76 10.30 -8.27
C GLY A 81 11.32 9.82 -8.14
N ASP A 82 11.04 8.51 -8.06
CA ASP A 82 9.66 8.04 -7.96
C ASP A 82 8.99 8.50 -6.64
N PRO A 83 7.71 8.92 -6.69
CA PRO A 83 6.95 9.27 -5.51
C PRO A 83 6.45 8.01 -4.79
N VAL A 84 6.48 8.03 -3.46
CA VAL A 84 6.12 6.90 -2.60
C VAL A 84 5.18 7.37 -1.49
N ASN A 85 4.05 6.67 -1.27
CA ASN A 85 3.21 6.92 -0.10
C ASN A 85 3.97 6.47 1.15
N LEU A 86 4.09 7.34 2.16
CA LEU A 86 4.76 7.03 3.42
C LEU A 86 3.79 7.10 4.60
N GLU A 87 3.88 6.12 5.50
CA GLU A 87 3.16 6.07 6.77
C GLU A 87 4.06 5.42 7.84
N ARG A 88 4.20 6.05 9.00
CA ARG A 88 4.91 5.49 10.16
C ARG A 88 4.05 4.45 10.85
N SER A 89 4.70 3.54 11.57
CA SER A 89 3.98 2.57 12.38
C SER A 89 3.10 3.26 13.44
N LEU A 90 1.89 2.74 13.60
CA LEU A 90 0.91 3.22 14.57
C LEU A 90 1.47 3.11 16.00
N ALA A 91 1.46 4.22 16.75
CA ALA A 91 1.83 4.21 18.16
C ALA A 91 0.64 3.87 19.07
N LEU A 92 0.93 3.37 20.27
CA LEU A 92 -0.11 3.08 21.25
C LEU A 92 -0.85 4.37 21.66
N GLY A 93 -2.18 4.34 21.56
CA GLY A 93 -3.04 5.48 21.89
C GLY A 93 -3.30 6.43 20.71
N GLU A 94 -2.70 6.20 19.55
CA GLU A 94 -3.03 6.93 18.33
C GLU A 94 -4.37 6.51 17.71
N ARG A 95 -4.89 7.36 16.83
CA ARG A 95 -6.16 7.13 16.14
C ARG A 95 -5.96 6.15 14.99
N LEU A 96 -6.77 5.09 14.97
CA LEU A 96 -6.93 4.22 13.80
C LEU A 96 -7.92 4.86 12.81
N GLY A 97 -7.41 5.71 11.91
CA GLY A 97 -8.25 6.49 10.98
C GLY A 97 -8.78 5.73 9.77
N GLY A 98 -8.07 4.68 9.34
CA GLY A 98 -8.49 3.75 8.29
C GLY A 98 -8.88 2.38 8.86
N HIS A 99 -8.21 1.34 8.39
CA HIS A 99 -8.34 -0.03 8.92
C HIS A 99 -6.98 -0.58 9.34
N LEU A 100 -6.95 -1.79 9.92
CA LEU A 100 -5.68 -2.43 10.29
C LEU A 100 -4.91 -2.86 9.04
N VAL A 101 -3.82 -2.16 8.76
CA VAL A 101 -2.88 -2.48 7.69
C VAL A 101 -1.60 -3.02 8.33
N GLN A 102 -1.13 -4.18 7.90
CA GLN A 102 0.11 -4.78 8.39
C GLN A 102 1.34 -4.20 7.69
N GLY A 103 1.15 -3.79 6.44
CA GLY A 103 2.24 -3.46 5.52
C GLY A 103 2.84 -4.72 4.87
N HIS A 104 2.06 -5.80 4.83
CA HIS A 104 2.42 -7.08 4.23
C HIS A 104 1.67 -7.23 2.92
N VAL A 105 2.21 -6.61 1.87
CA VAL A 105 1.62 -6.63 0.53
C VAL A 105 1.45 -8.08 0.07
N ASP A 106 0.23 -8.42 -0.31
CA ASP A 106 -0.11 -9.76 -0.79
C ASP A 106 0.36 -9.99 -2.23
N ALA A 107 0.14 -8.99 -3.08
CA ALA A 107 0.56 -9.01 -4.48
C ALA A 107 0.49 -7.61 -5.09
N ALA A 108 1.12 -7.46 -6.25
CA ALA A 108 0.85 -6.35 -7.14
C ALA A 108 -0.45 -6.56 -7.92
N GLY A 109 -1.31 -5.55 -7.93
CA GLY A 109 -2.44 -5.41 -8.86
C GLY A 109 -2.12 -4.44 -9.99
N GLU A 110 -3.14 -4.11 -10.79
CA GLU A 110 -3.01 -3.20 -11.94
C GLU A 110 -4.21 -2.25 -11.99
N VAL A 111 -3.97 -0.96 -12.20
CA VAL A 111 -5.01 0.01 -12.54
C VAL A 111 -5.50 -0.28 -13.95
N THR A 112 -6.77 -0.59 -14.13
CA THR A 112 -7.36 -0.90 -15.45
C THR A 112 -8.11 0.27 -16.06
N ALA A 113 -8.67 1.15 -15.22
CA ALA A 113 -9.36 2.36 -15.67
C ALA A 113 -9.29 3.47 -14.62
N VAL A 114 -9.27 4.72 -15.10
CA VAL A 114 -9.38 5.92 -14.27
C VAL A 114 -10.42 6.82 -14.93
N LEU A 115 -11.53 7.06 -14.25
CA LEU A 115 -12.64 7.87 -14.73
C LEU A 115 -12.87 9.03 -13.76
N ASP A 116 -13.13 10.22 -14.27
CA ASP A 116 -13.51 11.35 -13.42
C ASP A 116 -14.93 11.13 -12.86
N GLU A 117 -15.12 11.38 -11.57
CA GLU A 117 -16.38 11.20 -10.87
C GLU A 117 -16.62 12.42 -9.96
N GLY A 118 -17.34 13.41 -10.48
CA GLY A 118 -17.47 14.72 -9.83
C GLY A 118 -16.12 15.43 -9.72
N GLU A 119 -15.74 15.81 -8.51
CA GLU A 119 -14.39 16.36 -8.23
C GLU A 119 -13.35 15.26 -7.94
N GLY A 120 -13.80 14.01 -7.79
CA GLY A 120 -12.97 12.85 -7.50
C GLY A 120 -12.69 11.99 -8.73
N ARG A 121 -12.25 10.76 -8.47
CA ARG A 121 -12.02 9.75 -9.52
C ARG A 121 -12.54 8.40 -9.09
N ARG A 122 -13.14 7.69 -10.04
CA ARG A 122 -13.43 6.26 -9.97
C ARG A 122 -12.29 5.49 -10.61
N VAL A 123 -11.60 4.67 -9.83
CA VAL A 123 -10.46 3.88 -10.31
C VAL A 123 -10.80 2.40 -10.23
N ALA A 124 -10.65 1.69 -11.34
CA ALA A 124 -10.79 0.25 -11.42
C ALA A 124 -9.42 -0.42 -11.28
N PHE A 125 -9.38 -1.52 -10.53
CA PHE A 125 -8.18 -2.31 -10.27
C PHE A 125 -8.46 -3.76 -10.64
N ARG A 126 -7.53 -4.35 -11.39
CA ARG A 126 -7.42 -5.80 -11.52
C ARG A 126 -6.75 -6.35 -10.27
N VAL A 127 -7.43 -7.30 -9.63
CA VAL A 127 -6.95 -7.99 -8.44
C VAL A 127 -6.53 -9.42 -8.85
N PRO A 128 -5.33 -9.88 -8.47
CA PRO A 128 -4.91 -11.26 -8.71
C PRO A 128 -5.93 -12.27 -8.20
N GLU A 129 -6.18 -13.33 -8.97
CA GLU A 129 -7.27 -14.28 -8.73
C GLU A 129 -7.32 -14.82 -7.30
N GLY A 130 -6.16 -15.19 -6.74
CA GLY A 130 -6.04 -15.71 -5.38
C GLY A 130 -6.50 -14.75 -4.29
N LEU A 131 -6.52 -13.43 -4.58
CA LEU A 131 -6.91 -12.38 -3.62
C LEU A 131 -8.37 -11.95 -3.75
N ARG A 132 -9.04 -12.24 -4.87
CA ARG A 132 -10.41 -11.74 -5.15
C ARG A 132 -11.41 -12.13 -4.06
N ARG A 133 -11.24 -13.31 -3.46
CA ARG A 133 -12.13 -13.82 -2.39
C ARG A 133 -12.12 -12.98 -1.10
N PHE A 134 -11.09 -12.15 -0.90
CA PHE A 134 -10.97 -11.28 0.27
C PHE A 134 -11.49 -9.87 0.01
N VAL A 135 -11.87 -9.55 -1.24
CA VAL A 135 -12.37 -8.23 -1.62
C VAL A 135 -13.89 -8.26 -1.62
N ALA A 136 -14.50 -7.41 -0.81
CA ALA A 136 -15.95 -7.32 -0.67
C ALA A 136 -16.45 -5.91 -0.97
N HIS A 137 -17.63 -5.78 -1.57
CA HIS A 137 -18.31 -4.49 -1.71
C HIS A 137 -18.52 -3.85 -0.32
N LYS A 138 -18.15 -2.57 -0.17
CA LYS A 138 -18.07 -1.83 1.11
C LYS A 138 -17.06 -2.38 2.13
N GLY A 139 -16.23 -3.34 1.74
CA GLY A 139 -15.07 -3.79 2.53
C GLY A 139 -13.88 -2.85 2.37
N SER A 140 -12.85 -3.09 3.18
CA SER A 140 -11.58 -2.37 3.14
C SER A 140 -10.56 -3.08 2.25
N LEU A 141 -9.75 -2.28 1.56
CA LEU A 141 -8.59 -2.72 0.79
C LEU A 141 -7.50 -1.66 0.92
N ALA A 142 -6.26 -2.08 1.18
CA ALA A 142 -5.12 -1.18 1.12
C ALA A 142 -4.50 -1.20 -0.29
N VAL A 143 -4.44 -0.04 -0.95
CA VAL A 143 -3.83 0.13 -2.28
C VAL A 143 -2.70 1.14 -2.20
N ASP A 144 -1.48 0.73 -2.54
CA ASP A 144 -0.25 1.49 -2.27
C ASP A 144 -0.21 2.00 -0.82
N GLY A 145 -0.69 1.17 0.12
CA GLY A 145 -0.79 1.47 1.55
C GLY A 145 -1.99 2.33 1.94
N ALA A 146 -2.68 2.98 1.02
CA ALA A 146 -3.85 3.78 1.35
C ALA A 146 -5.06 2.89 1.67
N SER A 147 -5.65 3.07 2.86
CA SER A 147 -6.88 2.41 3.31
C SER A 147 -8.08 2.97 2.58
N LEU A 148 -8.77 2.12 1.83
CA LEU A 148 -9.85 2.53 0.93
C LEU A 148 -11.06 1.62 1.05
N THR A 149 -12.23 2.18 0.74
CA THR A 149 -13.48 1.43 0.68
C THR A 149 -13.77 0.98 -0.75
N VAL A 150 -14.02 -0.31 -0.92
CA VAL A 150 -14.42 -0.88 -2.21
C VAL A 150 -15.82 -0.38 -2.58
N ALA A 151 -15.89 0.38 -3.67
CA ALA A 151 -17.12 1.00 -4.16
C ALA A 151 -17.97 0.04 -5.00
N ALA A 152 -17.33 -0.85 -5.75
CA ALA A 152 -17.97 -1.89 -6.55
C ALA A 152 -17.00 -3.05 -6.81
N LEU A 153 -17.54 -4.23 -7.12
CA LEU A 153 -16.78 -5.37 -7.60
C LEU A 153 -16.85 -5.42 -9.13
N THR A 154 -15.77 -5.82 -9.78
CA THR A 154 -15.73 -6.08 -11.22
C THR A 154 -15.50 -7.57 -11.46
N THR A 155 -15.50 -8.00 -12.73
CA THR A 155 -15.23 -9.40 -13.08
C THR A 155 -13.82 -9.85 -12.67
N ASP A 156 -12.83 -8.94 -12.72
CA ASP A 156 -11.42 -9.25 -12.46
C ASP A 156 -10.82 -8.50 -11.26
N GLY A 157 -11.63 -7.79 -10.48
CA GLY A 157 -11.18 -7.07 -9.29
C GLY A 157 -12.25 -6.16 -8.70
N CYS A 158 -11.93 -4.87 -8.55
CA CYS A 158 -12.81 -3.93 -7.86
C CYS A 158 -12.63 -2.47 -8.33
N GLU A 159 -13.56 -1.63 -7.93
CA GLU A 159 -13.49 -0.18 -8.10
C GLU A 159 -13.44 0.53 -6.76
N ILE A 160 -12.73 1.65 -6.73
CA ILE A 160 -12.64 2.54 -5.57
C ILE A 160 -12.94 3.97 -6.04
N ALA A 161 -13.77 4.66 -5.26
CA ALA A 161 -14.02 6.09 -5.44
C ALA A 161 -13.04 6.89 -4.57
N TYR A 162 -12.21 7.70 -5.20
CA TYR A 162 -11.24 8.57 -4.54
C TYR A 162 -11.77 9.99 -4.45
N ILE A 163 -11.71 10.55 -3.24
CA ILE A 163 -12.02 11.96 -3.00
C ILE A 163 -10.84 12.87 -3.40
N PRO A 164 -11.08 14.16 -3.69
CA PRO A 164 -10.03 15.10 -4.10
C PRO A 164 -8.83 15.14 -3.14
N HIS A 165 -9.10 15.12 -1.83
CA HIS A 165 -8.05 15.17 -0.81
C HIS A 165 -7.07 13.99 -0.95
N THR A 166 -7.57 12.75 -1.01
CA THR A 166 -6.74 11.55 -1.16
C THR A 166 -5.95 11.56 -2.47
N LEU A 167 -6.55 12.04 -3.57
CA LEU A 167 -5.83 12.18 -4.85
C LEU A 167 -4.67 13.19 -4.75
N ALA A 168 -4.85 14.28 -4.01
CA ALA A 168 -3.84 15.32 -3.85
C ALA A 168 -2.65 14.88 -2.97
N VAL A 169 -2.90 14.11 -1.91
CA VAL A 169 -1.88 13.77 -0.90
C VAL A 169 -1.26 12.38 -1.07
N THR A 170 -1.67 11.61 -2.09
CA THR A 170 -1.14 10.25 -2.33
C THR A 170 -0.68 10.05 -3.78
N THR A 171 -0.08 8.88 -4.06
CA THR A 171 0.27 8.45 -5.42
C THR A 171 -0.95 8.26 -6.31
N ALA A 172 -2.15 8.11 -5.75
CA ALA A 172 -3.38 7.85 -6.50
C ALA A 172 -3.74 8.96 -7.51
N GLY A 173 -3.38 10.21 -7.22
CA GLY A 173 -3.55 11.32 -8.17
C GLY A 173 -2.79 11.14 -9.48
N ARG A 174 -1.78 10.25 -9.50
CA ARG A 174 -0.90 9.95 -10.63
C ARG A 174 -1.21 8.61 -11.31
N TYR A 175 -2.31 7.95 -10.93
CA TYR A 175 -2.69 6.67 -11.52
C TYR A 175 -3.11 6.83 -12.98
N THR A 176 -2.68 5.87 -13.78
CA THR A 176 -3.02 5.71 -15.19
C THR A 176 -3.23 4.22 -15.47
N PRO A 177 -4.07 3.85 -16.46
CA PRO A 177 -4.22 2.44 -16.84
C PRO A 177 -2.88 1.76 -17.14
N GLY A 178 -2.72 0.51 -16.70
CA GLY A 178 -1.48 -0.27 -16.78
C GLY A 178 -0.51 -0.03 -15.63
N ARG A 179 -0.74 0.98 -14.77
CA ARG A 179 0.09 1.18 -13.58
C ARG A 179 -0.10 0.03 -12.60
N ARG A 180 0.99 -0.57 -12.16
CA ARG A 180 0.97 -1.52 -11.03
C ARG A 180 0.85 -0.82 -9.69
N VAL A 181 0.15 -1.48 -8.77
CA VAL A 181 -0.06 -1.00 -7.39
C VAL A 181 0.13 -2.15 -6.40
N ASN A 182 0.59 -1.86 -5.19
CA ASN A 182 0.63 -2.85 -4.11
C ASN A 182 -0.78 -3.03 -3.54
N LEU A 183 -1.21 -4.28 -3.37
CA LEU A 183 -2.49 -4.63 -2.76
C LEU A 183 -2.25 -5.40 -1.45
N GLU A 184 -2.90 -4.97 -0.38
CA GLU A 184 -3.02 -5.73 0.87
C GLU A 184 -4.49 -5.87 1.23
N VAL A 185 -4.95 -7.11 1.40
CA VAL A 185 -6.34 -7.41 1.77
C VAL A 185 -6.57 -7.18 3.26
N ASP A 186 -7.80 -6.88 3.64
CA ASP A 186 -8.18 -6.71 5.03
C ASP A 186 -7.79 -7.93 5.89
N LEU A 187 -7.09 -7.67 6.99
CA LEU A 187 -6.66 -8.67 7.96
C LEU A 187 -7.83 -9.52 8.46
N LEU A 188 -9.00 -8.93 8.67
CA LEU A 188 -10.21 -9.64 9.09
C LEU A 188 -10.67 -10.62 8.02
N ALA A 189 -10.67 -10.22 6.74
CA ALA A 189 -11.05 -11.10 5.64
C ALA A 189 -10.12 -12.32 5.56
N ARG A 190 -8.81 -12.13 5.80
CA ARG A 190 -7.83 -13.22 5.82
C ARG A 190 -8.12 -14.24 6.92
N TYR A 191 -8.33 -13.79 8.15
CA TYR A 191 -8.61 -14.69 9.27
C TYR A 191 -9.98 -15.38 9.14
N MET A 192 -11.01 -14.67 8.64
CA MET A 192 -12.31 -15.27 8.36
C MET A 192 -12.21 -16.38 7.32
N ALA A 193 -11.48 -16.16 6.22
CA ALA A 193 -11.28 -17.20 5.22
C ALA A 193 -10.56 -18.42 5.80
N ARG A 194 -9.52 -18.21 6.62
CA ARG A 194 -8.80 -19.31 7.27
C ARG A 194 -9.72 -20.14 8.18
N LEU A 195 -10.57 -19.49 8.97
CA LEU A 195 -11.55 -20.16 9.82
C LEU A 195 -12.59 -20.94 9.01
N LEU A 196 -13.04 -20.39 7.88
CA LEU A 196 -13.97 -21.07 6.97
C LEU A 196 -13.35 -22.29 6.28
N GLU A 197 -12.07 -22.20 5.89
CA GLU A 197 -11.29 -23.33 5.34
C GLU A 197 -11.18 -24.48 6.36
N GLU A 198 -11.00 -24.18 7.65
CA GLU A 198 -10.91 -25.18 8.72
C GLU A 198 -12.27 -25.78 9.12
N THR A 199 -13.35 -25.00 9.06
CA THR A 199 -14.68 -25.45 9.51
C THR A 199 -15.47 -26.23 8.45
N GLY A 200 -14.98 -26.33 7.21
CA GLY A 200 -15.59 -27.16 6.16
C GLY A 200 -17.04 -26.78 5.83
N MET A 201 -17.49 -25.56 6.18
CA MET A 201 -18.84 -25.13 5.86
C MET A 201 -18.95 -24.94 4.33
N PRO A 202 -19.77 -25.75 3.63
CA PRO A 202 -19.94 -25.58 2.19
C PRO A 202 -20.56 -24.21 1.96
N GLY A 203 -19.88 -23.35 1.20
CA GLY A 203 -20.44 -22.11 0.71
C GLY A 203 -21.75 -22.44 0.00
N LYS A 204 -22.87 -22.02 0.58
CA LYS A 204 -24.17 -22.16 -0.08
C LYS A 204 -24.15 -21.29 -1.33
N HIS A 205 -23.92 -21.90 -2.48
CA HIS A 205 -24.41 -21.38 -3.74
C HIS A 205 -25.93 -21.21 -3.60
N SER A 206 -26.38 -19.95 -3.57
CA SER A 206 -27.77 -19.54 -3.76
C SER A 206 -27.77 -18.44 -4.80
#